data_AF-A0A5E4BS11-F1
#
_entry.id   AF-A0A5E4BS11-F1
#
_cell.length_a   1.000
_cell.length_b   1.000
_cell.length_c   1.000
_cell.angle_alpha   90.00
_cell.angle_beta   90.00
_cell.angle_gamma   90.00
#
_symmetry.space_group_name_H-M   'P 1'
#
loop_
_entity.id
_entity.type
_entity.pdbx_description
1 polymer ?
#
loop_
_entity_poly.entity_id
_entity_poly.type
_entity_poly.pdbx_seq_one_letter_code
_entity_poly.pdbx_strand_id
1 'polypeptide(L)'
;MSVQRVSGAAQEGCLPHALSLTSVLFLHVLPLQLRFAFKAYFPHAPASLATVLSQLPEGLPQGRWLQRLQLISQQLREAVENQPQGSRGGPLQTWFLLAHFGGWADVAAEQLLRSDMDPPAALLWFLAFYHGPQEGAQQRARTMVQAEAVLRRLRELSGSAHLSARDLQALGESSPGDPRSPACTQLIRQLLLTFLLWAPRGHTVVREATAFMAPTRDVTQEVIGFLDQTLYRWDQLGTGASGPGALARALLQELRAQV
;
A
#
# COMPACT_ATOMS: atom_id res chain seq x y z
N MET A 1 -45.07 42.12 1.11
CA MET A 1 -44.41 42.52 2.38
C MET A 1 -44.55 41.31 3.31
N SER A 2 -43.56 40.41 3.40
CA SER A 2 -42.33 40.51 4.24
C SER A 2 -42.73 40.55 5.73
N VAL A 3 -42.27 39.74 6.70
CA VAL A 3 -41.01 39.05 7.05
C VAL A 3 -41.39 38.01 8.16
N GLN A 4 -41.07 36.71 8.08
CA GLN A 4 -39.88 36.00 8.60
C GLN A 4 -39.62 36.02 10.14
N ARG A 5 -39.61 34.82 10.74
CA ARG A 5 -38.81 34.38 11.93
C ARG A 5 -39.01 32.85 12.04
N VAL A 6 -38.12 32.00 11.53
CA VAL A 6 -36.81 31.53 12.05
C VAL A 6 -36.86 31.02 13.49
N SER A 7 -36.71 29.69 13.67
CA SER A 7 -35.75 28.98 14.56
C SER A 7 -36.32 27.59 14.91
N GLY A 8 -35.65 26.45 14.77
CA GLY A 8 -34.28 26.17 14.33
C GLY A 8 -34.18 24.70 13.92
N ALA A 9 -33.51 24.47 12.79
CA ALA A 9 -33.15 23.15 12.30
C ALA A 9 -31.90 22.64 13.03
N ALA A 10 -31.92 21.40 13.50
CA ALA A 10 -30.72 20.65 13.82
C ALA A 10 -30.36 19.82 12.58
N GLN A 11 -29.60 20.43 11.67
CA GLN A 11 -28.93 19.74 10.57
C GLN A 11 -27.43 20.06 10.64
N GLU A 12 -26.66 18.99 10.53
CA GLU A 12 -25.29 18.93 10.01
C GLU A 12 -24.15 19.59 10.78
N GLY A 13 -23.20 18.74 11.19
CA GLY A 13 -21.90 19.13 11.70
C GLY A 13 -20.89 18.01 11.48
N CYS A 14 -20.40 17.91 10.24
CA CYS A 14 -19.09 17.40 9.84
C CYS A 14 -18.40 16.34 10.74
N LEU A 15 -18.50 15.08 10.35
CA LEU A 15 -17.41 14.12 10.60
C LEU A 15 -16.28 14.42 9.62
N PRO A 16 -15.03 14.69 10.06
CA PRO A 16 -13.95 14.96 9.14
C PRO A 16 -13.52 13.68 8.41
N HIS A 17 -13.82 13.64 7.11
CA HIS A 17 -13.07 12.91 6.10
C HIS A 17 -11.62 13.41 6.09
N ALA A 18 -10.74 12.83 6.90
CA ALA A 18 -9.29 12.96 6.75
C ALA A 18 -8.54 11.98 7.66
N LEU A 19 -8.69 10.67 7.43
CA LEU A 19 -7.61 9.75 7.79
C LEU A 19 -6.56 9.83 6.68
N SER A 20 -5.81 10.94 6.68
CA SER A 20 -4.62 11.12 5.86
C SER A 20 -3.55 10.12 6.32
N LEU A 21 -2.71 9.68 5.38
CA LEU A 21 -1.56 8.79 5.56
C LEU A 21 -0.59 9.22 6.68
N THR A 22 -0.70 10.46 7.16
CA THR A 22 -0.04 10.94 8.39
C THR A 22 -0.39 10.13 9.63
N SER A 23 -1.54 9.46 9.69
CA SER A 23 -1.91 8.58 10.81
C SER A 23 -1.15 7.24 10.80
N VAL A 24 -0.67 6.78 9.64
CA VAL A 24 0.10 5.51 9.53
C VAL A 24 1.56 5.72 9.91
N LEU A 25 2.12 6.90 9.61
CA LEU A 25 3.42 7.33 10.10
C LEU A 25 3.43 7.51 11.62
N PHE A 26 2.32 7.94 12.23
CA PHE A 26 2.26 8.14 13.69
C PHE A 26 2.32 6.83 14.50
N LEU A 27 1.96 5.69 13.92
CA LEU A 27 2.13 4.40 14.59
C LEU A 27 3.55 3.84 14.52
N HIS A 28 4.37 4.30 13.57
CA HIS A 28 5.77 3.87 13.47
C HIS A 28 6.74 4.72 14.31
N VAL A 29 6.29 5.87 14.85
CA VAL A 29 7.12 6.82 15.63
C VAL A 29 6.79 6.81 17.14
N LEU A 30 5.85 5.98 17.61
CA LEU A 30 5.69 5.81 19.05
C LEU A 30 6.84 4.96 19.61
N PRO A 31 7.68 5.49 20.52
CA PRO A 31 8.67 4.68 21.20
C PRO A 31 7.94 3.52 21.88
N LEU A 32 8.42 2.30 21.62
CA LEU A 32 7.85 1.02 21.99
C LEU A 32 7.90 0.74 23.52
N GLN A 33 7.57 1.74 24.34
CA GLN A 33 7.71 1.74 25.80
C GLN A 33 6.38 1.73 26.56
N LEU A 34 5.25 1.49 25.90
CA LEU A 34 4.06 0.96 26.54
C LEU A 34 3.63 -0.34 25.86
N ARG A 35 4.20 -1.45 26.33
CA ARG A 35 3.75 -2.81 25.99
C ARG A 35 2.39 -3.08 26.62
N PHE A 36 1.32 -2.52 26.08
CA PHE A 36 0.00 -3.05 26.36
C PHE A 36 -0.14 -4.42 25.68
N ALA A 37 -0.88 -5.33 26.30
CA ALA A 37 -1.18 -6.61 25.69
C ALA A 37 -1.83 -6.39 24.32
N PHE A 38 -1.43 -7.13 23.29
CA PHE A 38 -1.99 -7.06 21.93
C PHE A 38 -3.53 -7.04 21.91
N LYS A 39 -4.17 -7.77 22.84
CA LYS A 39 -5.62 -7.82 23.04
C LYS A 39 -6.24 -6.48 23.48
N ALA A 40 -5.46 -5.57 24.05
CA ALA A 40 -5.89 -4.22 24.40
C ALA A 40 -6.02 -3.30 23.17
N TYR A 41 -5.14 -3.49 22.16
CA TYR A 41 -5.22 -2.76 20.89
C TYR A 41 -6.18 -3.42 19.90
N PHE A 42 -6.25 -4.76 19.92
CA PHE A 42 -7.02 -5.56 18.97
C PHE A 42 -7.92 -6.58 19.68
N PRO A 43 -8.94 -6.14 20.44
CA PRO A 43 -9.77 -7.03 21.25
C PRO A 43 -10.58 -8.05 20.43
N HIS A 44 -10.80 -7.78 19.15
CA HIS A 44 -11.59 -8.62 18.24
C HIS A 44 -10.77 -9.20 17.08
N ALA A 45 -9.44 -9.05 17.08
CA ALA A 45 -8.62 -9.67 16.05
C ALA A 45 -8.67 -11.22 16.15
N PRO A 46 -8.88 -11.93 15.03
CA PRO A 46 -8.76 -13.38 15.00
C PRO A 46 -7.35 -13.81 15.47
N ALA A 47 -7.27 -14.70 16.44
CA ALA A 47 -5.99 -15.15 17.00
C ALA A 47 -5.09 -15.82 15.94
N SER A 48 -5.68 -16.53 14.98
CA SER A 48 -4.97 -17.10 13.83
C SER A 48 -4.29 -16.03 12.97
N LEU A 49 -5.02 -14.95 12.67
CA LEU A 49 -4.53 -13.84 11.87
C LEU A 49 -3.41 -13.06 12.60
N ALA A 50 -3.58 -12.81 13.90
CA ALA A 50 -2.52 -12.19 14.71
C ALA A 50 -1.23 -13.03 14.74
N THR A 51 -1.38 -14.36 14.87
CA THR A 51 -0.25 -15.29 14.90
C THR A 51 0.44 -15.40 13.54
N VAL A 52 -0.32 -15.31 12.44
CA VAL A 52 0.28 -15.41 11.11
C VAL A 52 1.05 -14.14 10.74
N LEU A 53 0.54 -12.97 11.13
CA LEU A 53 1.14 -11.67 10.86
C LEU A 53 2.36 -11.36 11.74
N SER A 54 2.41 -11.90 12.96
CA SER A 54 3.52 -11.66 13.90
C SER A 54 4.83 -12.35 13.52
N GLN A 55 4.79 -13.35 12.63
CA GLN A 55 5.99 -13.97 12.07
C GLN A 55 6.52 -13.10 10.95
N LEU A 56 7.12 -11.99 11.33
CA LEU A 56 7.77 -10.99 10.50
C LEU A 56 8.50 -11.60 9.28
N PRO A 57 8.40 -10.98 8.08
CA PRO A 57 9.07 -11.45 6.87
C PRO A 57 10.57 -11.73 7.07
N GLU A 58 11.23 -10.97 7.94
CA GLU A 58 12.64 -11.06 8.31
C GLU A 58 13.02 -12.43 8.91
N GLY A 59 12.07 -13.10 9.58
CA GLY A 59 12.29 -14.41 10.18
C GLY A 59 12.10 -15.58 9.21
N LEU A 60 11.70 -15.33 7.96
CA LEU A 60 11.34 -16.37 6.99
C LEU A 60 12.31 -16.41 5.80
N PRO A 61 12.74 -17.60 5.35
CA PRO A 61 13.46 -17.74 4.09
C PRO A 61 12.63 -17.17 2.93
N GLN A 62 13.26 -16.42 2.02
CA GLN A 62 12.59 -15.77 0.88
C GLN A 62 11.71 -16.72 0.06
N GLY A 63 12.14 -17.97 -0.13
CA GLY A 63 11.37 -18.99 -0.86
C GLY A 63 10.02 -19.37 -0.22
N ARG A 64 9.76 -18.96 1.04
CA ARG A 64 8.49 -19.20 1.74
C ARG A 64 7.58 -17.97 1.79
N TRP A 65 8.04 -16.80 1.34
CA TRP A 65 7.28 -15.55 1.43
C TRP A 65 5.98 -15.61 0.62
N LEU A 66 6.01 -16.15 -0.60
CA LEU A 66 4.81 -16.27 -1.44
C LEU A 66 3.73 -17.15 -0.79
N GLN A 67 4.11 -18.34 -0.32
CA GLN A 67 3.19 -19.26 0.38
C GLN A 67 2.60 -18.59 1.62
N ARG A 68 3.43 -17.86 2.38
CA ARG A 68 2.99 -17.14 3.56
C ARG A 68 2.01 -16.02 3.24
N LEU A 69 2.30 -15.23 2.21
CA LEU A 69 1.42 -14.16 1.73
C LEU A 69 0.07 -14.72 1.27
N GLN A 70 0.04 -15.85 0.57
CA GLN A 70 -1.21 -16.49 0.17
C GLN A 70 -2.04 -16.88 1.39
N LEU A 71 -1.42 -17.47 2.42
CA LEU A 71 -2.10 -17.82 3.67
C LEU A 71 -2.64 -16.57 4.40
N ILE A 72 -1.84 -15.51 4.50
CA ILE A 72 -2.26 -14.23 5.08
C ILE A 72 -3.44 -13.65 4.30
N SER A 73 -3.34 -13.62 2.98
CA SER A 73 -4.36 -13.09 2.08
C SER A 73 -5.69 -13.83 2.25
N GLN A 74 -5.64 -15.17 2.35
CA GLN A 74 -6.82 -15.98 2.59
C GLN A 74 -7.46 -15.66 3.94
N GLN A 75 -6.68 -15.65 5.02
CA GLN A 75 -7.18 -15.37 6.38
C GLN A 75 -7.78 -13.95 6.48
N LEU A 76 -7.16 -12.96 5.83
CA LEU A 76 -7.71 -11.61 5.75
C LEU A 76 -9.03 -11.58 5.00
N ARG A 77 -9.10 -12.26 3.85
CA ARG A 77 -10.31 -12.32 3.04
C ARG A 77 -11.46 -12.96 3.79
N GLU A 78 -11.23 -14.07 4.46
CA GLU A 78 -12.22 -14.72 5.32
C GLU A 78 -12.65 -13.78 6.46
N ALA A 79 -11.71 -13.10 7.12
CA ALA A 79 -12.00 -12.18 8.21
C ALA A 79 -12.73 -10.89 7.79
N VAL A 80 -12.70 -10.54 6.50
CA VAL A 80 -13.33 -9.32 5.94
C VAL A 80 -14.65 -9.64 5.24
N GLU A 81 -14.70 -10.71 4.44
CA GLU A 81 -15.86 -11.04 3.60
C GLU A 81 -16.87 -11.96 4.31
N ASN A 82 -16.43 -12.81 5.26
CA ASN A 82 -17.33 -13.75 5.96
C ASN A 82 -17.84 -13.21 7.30
N GLN A 83 -17.69 -11.91 7.58
CA GLN A 83 -18.22 -11.30 8.80
C GLN A 83 -19.75 -11.18 8.74
N PRO A 84 -20.47 -11.65 9.78
CA PRO A 84 -21.90 -11.39 9.90
C PRO A 84 -22.18 -9.89 9.92
N GLN A 85 -23.25 -9.46 9.24
CA GLN A 85 -23.70 -8.07 9.30
C GLN A 85 -23.94 -7.65 10.77
N GLY A 86 -23.25 -6.60 11.23
CA GLY A 86 -23.35 -6.11 12.61
C GLY A 86 -22.25 -6.61 13.58
N SER A 87 -21.27 -7.38 13.12
CA SER A 87 -20.09 -7.72 13.92
C SER A 87 -19.26 -6.47 14.25
N ARG A 88 -18.72 -6.41 15.48
CA ARG A 88 -17.96 -5.27 16.01
C ARG A 88 -16.56 -5.12 15.37
N GLY A 89 -16.06 -6.14 14.68
CA GLY A 89 -14.75 -6.12 14.01
C GLY A 89 -14.89 -5.83 12.53
N GLY A 90 -14.99 -4.55 12.15
CA GLY A 90 -15.09 -4.16 10.74
C GLY A 90 -13.77 -4.30 9.95
N PRO A 91 -13.83 -4.16 8.62
CA PRO A 91 -12.64 -4.21 7.74
C PRO A 91 -11.50 -3.30 8.19
N LEU A 92 -11.80 -2.16 8.79
CA LEU A 92 -10.81 -1.21 9.31
C LEU A 92 -9.96 -1.78 10.46
N GLN A 93 -10.56 -2.58 11.34
CA GLN A 93 -9.82 -3.17 12.47
C GLN A 93 -8.86 -4.25 11.97
N THR A 94 -9.32 -5.07 11.02
CA THR A 94 -8.48 -6.06 10.33
C THR A 94 -7.35 -5.39 9.54
N TRP A 95 -7.65 -4.27 8.88
CA TRP A 95 -6.63 -3.47 8.20
C TRP A 95 -5.61 -2.86 9.17
N PHE A 96 -6.07 -2.31 10.30
CA PHE A 96 -5.17 -1.75 11.31
C PHE A 96 -4.20 -2.80 11.85
N LEU A 97 -4.69 -4.03 12.02
CA LEU A 97 -3.87 -5.17 12.41
C LEU A 97 -2.80 -5.49 11.35
N LEU A 98 -3.21 -5.51 10.08
CA LEU A 98 -2.29 -5.73 8.97
C LEU A 98 -1.22 -4.65 8.88
N ALA A 99 -1.62 -3.38 8.95
CA ALA A 99 -0.72 -2.22 8.91
C ALA A 99 0.23 -2.19 10.11
N HIS A 100 -0.22 -2.63 11.30
CA HIS A 100 0.60 -2.69 12.51
C HIS A 100 1.77 -3.64 12.41
N PHE A 101 1.58 -4.83 11.81
CA PHE A 101 2.68 -5.78 11.62
C PHE A 101 3.63 -5.39 10.49
N GLY A 102 3.25 -4.42 9.65
CA GLY A 102 4.12 -3.78 8.67
C GLY A 102 4.71 -4.73 7.62
N GLY A 103 5.34 -4.16 6.58
CA GLY A 103 6.22 -4.88 5.65
C GLY A 103 5.57 -5.87 4.67
N TRP A 104 4.43 -6.50 5.00
CA TRP A 104 3.77 -7.49 4.15
C TRP A 104 3.26 -6.92 2.83
N ALA A 105 2.83 -5.65 2.81
CA ALA A 105 2.45 -4.96 1.57
C ALA A 105 3.63 -4.79 0.61
N ASP A 106 4.77 -4.36 1.11
CA ASP A 106 5.97 -4.20 0.31
C ASP A 106 6.49 -5.56 -0.18
N VAL A 107 6.41 -6.60 0.66
CA VAL A 107 6.79 -7.97 0.27
C VAL A 107 5.82 -8.50 -0.78
N ALA A 108 4.51 -8.24 -0.67
CA ALA A 108 3.52 -8.65 -1.66
C ALA A 108 3.76 -7.97 -3.02
N ALA A 109 3.98 -6.65 -3.02
CA ALA A 109 4.31 -5.90 -4.24
C ALA A 109 5.60 -6.44 -4.91
N GLU A 110 6.63 -6.70 -4.11
CA GLU A 110 7.89 -7.27 -4.59
C GLU A 110 7.70 -8.68 -5.18
N GLN A 111 6.98 -9.57 -4.50
CA GLN A 111 6.70 -10.93 -4.99
C GLN A 111 5.92 -10.92 -6.32
N LEU A 112 4.97 -9.99 -6.48
CA LEU A 112 4.22 -9.83 -7.74
C LEU A 112 5.11 -9.41 -8.91
N LEU A 113 6.08 -8.52 -8.67
CA LEU A 113 7.00 -8.02 -9.68
C LEU A 113 8.11 -9.01 -10.02
N ARG A 114 8.54 -9.86 -9.07
CA ARG A 114 9.57 -10.88 -9.29
C ARG A 114 9.07 -12.15 -9.96
N SER A 115 7.76 -12.39 -9.95
CA SER A 115 7.15 -13.55 -10.58
C SER A 115 6.96 -13.32 -12.08
N ASP A 116 7.52 -14.19 -12.91
CA ASP A 116 7.23 -14.25 -14.35
C ASP A 116 5.83 -14.83 -14.63
N MET A 117 5.28 -15.57 -13.66
CA MET A 117 3.94 -16.17 -13.75
C MET A 117 2.84 -15.14 -13.49
N ASP A 118 1.62 -15.45 -13.94
CA ASP A 118 0.43 -14.63 -13.67
C ASP A 118 0.31 -14.29 -12.17
N PRO A 119 -0.01 -13.03 -11.85
CA PRO A 119 -0.06 -12.56 -10.47
C PRO A 119 -1.14 -13.34 -9.70
N PRO A 120 -0.81 -13.97 -8.56
CA PRO A 120 -1.81 -14.70 -7.79
C PRO A 120 -2.93 -13.77 -7.33
N ALA A 121 -4.18 -14.13 -7.62
CA ALA A 121 -5.36 -13.34 -7.26
C ALA A 121 -5.41 -13.01 -5.75
N ALA A 122 -4.89 -13.90 -4.90
CA ALA A 122 -4.79 -13.67 -3.46
C ALA A 122 -3.91 -12.45 -3.11
N LEU A 123 -2.77 -12.28 -3.78
CA LEU A 123 -1.85 -11.16 -3.54
C LEU A 123 -2.41 -9.84 -4.09
N LEU A 124 -3.08 -9.89 -5.25
CA LEU A 124 -3.81 -8.74 -5.79
C LEU A 124 -4.92 -8.30 -4.84
N TRP A 125 -5.70 -9.25 -4.31
CA TRP A 125 -6.74 -8.96 -3.33
C TRP A 125 -6.14 -8.35 -2.06
N PHE A 126 -5.01 -8.89 -1.58
CA PHE A 126 -4.31 -8.39 -0.40
C PHE A 126 -3.89 -6.92 -0.56
N LEU A 127 -3.25 -6.57 -1.68
CA LEU A 127 -2.85 -5.18 -1.92
C LEU A 127 -4.06 -4.27 -2.11
N ALA A 128 -5.08 -4.72 -2.84
CA ALA A 128 -6.31 -3.95 -3.01
C ALA A 128 -6.98 -3.66 -1.66
N PHE A 129 -6.99 -4.64 -0.74
CA PHE A 129 -7.48 -4.44 0.62
C PHE A 129 -6.57 -3.51 1.45
N TYR A 130 -5.24 -3.62 1.31
CA TYR A 130 -4.29 -2.78 2.04
C TYR A 130 -4.45 -1.29 1.69
N HIS A 131 -4.66 -0.95 0.42
CA HIS A 131 -4.86 0.44 0.01
C HIS A 131 -6.31 0.91 0.15
N GLY A 132 -7.28 0.00 0.04
CA GLY A 132 -8.70 0.30 0.07
C GLY A 132 -9.46 -0.56 1.10
N PRO A 133 -9.19 -0.44 2.41
CA PRO A 133 -9.80 -1.33 3.41
C PRO A 133 -11.32 -1.17 3.53
N GLN A 134 -11.84 0.00 3.15
CA GLN A 134 -13.27 0.31 3.13
C GLN A 134 -13.93 0.06 1.77
N GLU A 135 -13.14 -0.25 0.73
CA GLU A 135 -13.70 -0.51 -0.59
C GLU A 135 -14.51 -1.81 -0.55
N GLY A 136 -15.75 -1.75 -1.06
CA GLY A 136 -16.60 -2.93 -1.21
C GLY A 136 -16.03 -3.91 -2.23
N ALA A 137 -16.57 -5.14 -2.24
CA ALA A 137 -16.08 -6.23 -3.09
C ALA A 137 -16.01 -5.86 -4.58
N GLN A 138 -16.99 -5.13 -5.11
CA GLN A 138 -17.01 -4.69 -6.51
C GLN A 138 -15.87 -3.71 -6.84
N GLN A 139 -15.64 -2.70 -5.99
CA GLN A 139 -14.57 -1.73 -6.21
C GLN A 139 -13.19 -2.39 -6.07
N ARG A 140 -13.03 -3.27 -5.07
CA ARG A 140 -11.81 -4.06 -4.88
C ARG A 140 -11.51 -4.94 -6.10
N ALA A 141 -12.52 -5.60 -6.66
CA ALA A 141 -12.36 -6.39 -7.88
C ALA A 141 -11.89 -5.55 -9.07
N ARG A 142 -12.41 -4.32 -9.24
CA ARG A 142 -11.93 -3.38 -10.27
C ARG A 142 -10.47 -2.99 -10.02
N THR A 143 -10.11 -2.66 -8.78
CA THR A 143 -8.73 -2.36 -8.38
C THR A 143 -7.79 -3.53 -8.71
N MET A 144 -8.20 -4.78 -8.45
CA MET A 144 -7.40 -5.97 -8.79
C MET A 144 -7.16 -6.10 -10.29
N VAL A 145 -8.18 -5.91 -11.13
CA VAL A 145 -8.06 -5.98 -12.59
C VAL A 145 -7.13 -4.89 -13.12
N GLN A 146 -7.27 -3.65 -12.61
CA GLN A 146 -6.41 -2.53 -13.01
C GLN A 146 -4.96 -2.75 -12.57
N ALA A 147 -4.73 -3.27 -11.36
CA ALA A 147 -3.40 -3.63 -10.86
C ALA A 147 -2.76 -4.76 -11.68
N GLU A 148 -3.52 -5.80 -12.03
CA GLU A 148 -3.07 -6.89 -12.89
C GLU A 148 -2.63 -6.39 -14.27
N ALA A 149 -3.41 -5.50 -14.89
CA ALA A 149 -3.08 -4.91 -16.18
C ALA A 149 -1.76 -4.12 -16.10
N VAL A 150 -1.55 -3.33 -15.05
CA VAL A 150 -0.29 -2.61 -14.81
C VAL A 150 0.88 -3.58 -14.63
N LEU A 151 0.73 -4.64 -13.84
CA LEU A 151 1.78 -5.64 -13.64
C LEU A 151 2.18 -6.34 -14.95
N ARG A 152 1.20 -6.75 -15.76
CA ARG A 152 1.46 -7.35 -17.08
C ARG A 152 2.26 -6.40 -17.96
N ARG A 153 1.86 -5.12 -17.99
CA ARG A 153 2.57 -4.11 -18.78
C ARG A 153 3.96 -3.77 -18.26
N LEU A 154 4.16 -3.76 -16.94
CA LEU A 154 5.49 -3.61 -16.34
C LEU A 154 6.43 -4.76 -16.70
N ARG A 155 5.91 -5.99 -16.77
CA ARG A 155 6.70 -7.16 -17.22
C ARG A 155 7.08 -7.04 -18.70
N GLU A 156 6.15 -6.66 -19.56
CA GLU A 156 6.44 -6.38 -20.98
C GLU A 156 7.51 -5.29 -21.13
N LEU A 157 7.34 -4.19 -20.40
CA LEU A 157 8.30 -3.09 -20.38
C LEU A 157 9.64 -3.54 -19.82
N SER A 158 9.70 -4.44 -18.85
CA SER A 158 10.96 -4.93 -18.29
C SER A 158 11.81 -5.66 -19.34
N GLY A 159 11.17 -6.41 -20.24
CA GLY A 159 11.82 -7.15 -21.33
C GLY A 159 12.04 -6.35 -22.62
N SER A 160 11.53 -5.12 -22.71
CA SER A 160 11.70 -4.28 -23.91
C SER A 160 13.14 -3.76 -24.06
N ALA A 161 13.53 -3.30 -25.26
CA ALA A 161 14.82 -2.62 -25.45
C ALA A 161 14.83 -1.20 -24.84
N HIS A 162 13.68 -0.51 -24.85
CA HIS A 162 13.54 0.88 -24.40
C HIS A 162 12.46 1.01 -23.31
N LEU A 163 12.84 1.54 -22.15
CA LEU A 163 11.96 1.91 -21.05
C LEU A 163 12.17 3.40 -20.80
N SER A 164 11.09 4.17 -20.83
CA SER A 164 11.11 5.61 -20.54
C SER A 164 10.28 5.95 -19.31
N ALA A 165 10.56 7.10 -18.69
CA ALA A 165 9.74 7.62 -17.61
C ALA A 165 8.30 7.92 -18.05
N ARG A 166 8.09 8.29 -19.33
CA ARG A 166 6.76 8.51 -19.90
C ARG A 166 5.93 7.24 -20.00
N ASP A 167 6.56 6.10 -20.30
CA ASP A 167 5.86 4.81 -20.30
C ASP A 167 5.30 4.49 -18.91
N LEU A 168 6.08 4.77 -17.86
CA LEU A 168 5.65 4.57 -16.47
C LEU A 168 4.59 5.59 -16.03
N GLN A 169 4.72 6.85 -16.47
CA GLN A 169 3.71 7.88 -16.23
C GLN A 169 2.36 7.47 -16.82
N ALA A 170 2.34 6.99 -18.08
CA ALA A 170 1.12 6.54 -18.75
C ALA A 170 0.43 5.37 -18.02
N LEU A 171 1.18 4.52 -17.32
CA LEU A 171 0.61 3.46 -16.47
C LEU A 171 -0.04 4.02 -15.20
N GLY A 172 0.57 5.06 -14.62
CA GLY A 172 0.04 5.77 -13.45
C GLY A 172 -1.23 6.55 -13.75
N GLU A 173 -1.43 6.99 -14.99
CA GLU A 173 -2.60 7.75 -15.44
C GLU A 173 -3.80 6.85 -15.73
N SER A 174 -4.99 7.31 -15.34
CA SER A 174 -6.27 6.63 -15.61
C SER A 174 -6.84 7.03 -16.97
N SER A 175 -7.47 6.08 -17.67
CA SER A 175 -8.11 6.38 -18.95
C SER A 175 -9.28 7.37 -18.80
N PRO A 176 -9.45 8.34 -19.72
CA PRO A 176 -10.57 9.27 -19.69
C PRO A 176 -11.89 8.52 -19.93
N GLY A 177 -12.56 8.12 -18.85
CA GLY A 177 -13.80 7.33 -18.86
C GLY A 177 -13.85 6.23 -17.79
N ASP A 178 -12.70 5.86 -17.21
CA ASP A 178 -12.61 4.91 -16.10
C ASP A 178 -11.69 5.48 -15.01
N PRO A 179 -12.17 6.46 -14.21
CA PRO A 179 -11.37 7.08 -13.17
C PRO A 179 -11.06 6.05 -12.09
N ARG A 180 -9.77 5.97 -11.72
CA ARG A 180 -9.32 5.07 -10.65
C ARG A 180 -9.73 5.63 -9.29
N SER A 181 -10.08 4.73 -8.37
CA SER A 181 -10.25 5.13 -6.98
C SER A 181 -8.92 5.61 -6.39
N PRO A 182 -8.92 6.44 -5.33
CA PRO A 182 -7.69 6.84 -4.65
C PRO A 182 -6.84 5.66 -4.21
N ALA A 183 -7.46 4.61 -3.68
CA ALA A 183 -6.78 3.37 -3.27
C ALA A 183 -6.11 2.66 -4.44
N CYS A 184 -6.77 2.58 -5.59
CA CYS A 184 -6.18 1.99 -6.80
C CYS A 184 -4.97 2.81 -7.29
N THR A 185 -5.07 4.14 -7.28
CA THR A 185 -3.95 5.02 -7.64
C THR A 185 -2.75 4.84 -6.71
N GLN A 186 -2.98 4.72 -5.40
CA GLN A 186 -1.92 4.46 -4.42
C GLN A 186 -1.26 3.09 -4.62
N LEU A 187 -2.06 2.05 -4.87
CA LEU A 187 -1.57 0.71 -5.18
C LEU A 187 -0.68 0.73 -6.44
N ILE A 188 -1.17 1.32 -7.53
CA ILE A 188 -0.41 1.40 -8.78
C ILE A 188 0.90 2.16 -8.55
N ARG A 189 0.87 3.26 -7.80
CA ARG A 189 2.08 4.01 -7.46
C ARG A 189 3.06 3.16 -6.66
N GLN A 190 2.59 2.39 -5.66
CA GLN A 190 3.45 1.46 -4.93
C GLN A 190 4.10 0.43 -5.87
N LEU A 191 3.34 -0.14 -6.82
CA LEU A 191 3.89 -1.08 -7.81
C LEU A 191 4.95 -0.41 -8.70
N LEU A 192 4.70 0.81 -9.19
CA LEU A 192 5.65 1.56 -10.00
C LEU A 192 6.94 1.89 -9.24
N LEU A 193 6.82 2.35 -7.99
CA LEU A 193 7.98 2.63 -7.13
C LEU A 193 8.77 1.36 -6.80
N THR A 194 8.07 0.26 -6.50
CA THR A 194 8.70 -1.03 -6.25
C THR A 194 9.45 -1.50 -7.50
N PHE A 195 8.84 -1.40 -8.68
CA PHE A 195 9.50 -1.72 -9.96
C PHE A 195 10.75 -0.85 -10.18
N LEU A 196 10.63 0.47 -9.98
CA LEU A 196 11.73 1.42 -10.15
C LEU A 196 12.93 1.11 -9.26
N LEU A 197 12.70 0.63 -8.03
CA LEU A 197 13.77 0.33 -7.08
C LEU A 197 14.39 -1.06 -7.29
N TRP A 198 13.63 -2.03 -7.80
CA TRP A 198 14.08 -3.42 -7.89
C TRP A 198 14.55 -3.84 -9.28
N ALA A 199 13.95 -3.30 -10.34
CA ALA A 199 14.34 -3.64 -11.71
C ALA A 199 15.56 -2.81 -12.13
N PRO A 200 16.65 -3.44 -12.64
CA PRO A 200 17.84 -2.71 -13.10
C PRO A 200 17.53 -1.61 -14.13
N ARG A 201 16.54 -1.84 -14.99
CA ARG A 201 16.09 -0.85 -15.98
C ARG A 201 15.26 0.26 -15.36
N GLY A 202 14.58 0.01 -14.24
CA GLY A 202 13.91 1.04 -13.46
C GLY A 202 14.89 2.09 -12.94
N HIS A 203 16.10 1.67 -12.54
CA HIS A 203 17.13 2.56 -12.00
C HIS A 203 17.53 3.67 -12.97
N THR A 204 17.47 3.44 -14.29
CA THR A 204 17.90 4.45 -15.28
C THR A 204 16.91 5.58 -15.45
N VAL A 205 15.62 5.35 -15.15
CA VAL A 205 14.53 6.33 -15.33
C VAL A 205 13.91 6.79 -14.02
N VAL A 206 14.36 6.23 -12.89
CA VAL A 206 13.79 6.45 -11.55
C VAL A 206 13.60 7.91 -11.18
N ARG A 207 14.60 8.77 -11.44
CA ARG A 207 14.54 10.20 -11.08
C ARG A 207 13.44 10.93 -11.84
N GLU A 208 13.41 10.75 -13.16
CA GLU A 208 12.43 11.38 -14.04
C GLU A 208 11.02 10.82 -13.76
N ALA A 209 10.90 9.51 -13.59
CA ALA A 209 9.63 8.86 -13.28
C ALA A 209 9.07 9.27 -11.91
N THR A 210 9.92 9.38 -10.88
CA THR A 210 9.49 9.87 -9.56
C THR A 210 9.05 11.33 -9.61
N ALA A 211 9.71 12.18 -10.39
CA ALA A 211 9.28 13.57 -10.58
C ALA A 211 7.88 13.66 -11.22
N PHE A 212 7.58 12.80 -12.21
CA PHE A 212 6.23 12.73 -12.79
C PHE A 212 5.19 12.18 -11.80
N MET A 213 5.58 11.24 -10.95
CA MET A 213 4.67 10.61 -9.99
C MET A 213 4.40 11.47 -8.74
N ALA A 214 5.24 12.46 -8.43
CA ALA A 214 5.10 13.34 -7.27
C ALA A 214 4.80 14.81 -7.65
N PRO A 215 3.71 15.09 -8.40
CA PRO A 215 3.42 16.45 -8.86
C PRO A 215 2.91 17.37 -7.74
N THR A 216 2.51 16.81 -6.59
CA THR A 216 1.97 17.55 -5.45
C THR A 216 2.71 17.22 -4.16
N ARG A 217 2.63 18.12 -3.18
CA ARG A 217 3.23 17.93 -1.85
C ARG A 217 2.72 16.66 -1.15
N ASP A 218 1.42 16.39 -1.25
CA ASP A 218 0.80 15.21 -0.62
C ASP A 218 1.35 13.91 -1.21
N VAL A 219 1.47 13.85 -2.53
CA VAL A 219 2.03 12.66 -3.19
C VAL A 219 3.52 12.54 -2.92
N THR A 220 4.25 13.67 -2.86
CA THR A 220 5.67 13.67 -2.47
C THR A 220 5.86 13.08 -1.07
N GLN A 221 5.01 13.45 -0.11
CA GLN A 221 5.04 12.88 1.24
C GLN A 221 4.70 11.39 1.27
N GLU A 222 3.77 10.94 0.44
CA GLU A 222 3.49 9.50 0.29
C GLU A 222 4.70 8.73 -0.26
N VAL A 223 5.39 9.28 -1.28
CA VAL A 223 6.60 8.67 -1.84
C VAL A 223 7.73 8.64 -0.80
N ILE A 224 7.91 9.71 -0.02
CA ILE A 224 8.86 9.74 1.10
C ILE A 224 8.56 8.64 2.11
N GLY A 225 7.30 8.50 2.54
CA GLY A 225 6.87 7.45 3.47
C GLY A 225 7.15 6.04 2.94
N PHE A 226 6.88 5.80 1.66
CA PHE A 226 7.22 4.54 0.99
C PHE A 226 8.73 4.25 1.01
N LEU A 227 9.57 5.25 0.71
CA LEU A 227 11.02 5.10 0.70
C LEU A 227 11.57 4.84 2.10
N ASP A 228 11.10 5.58 3.11
CA ASP A 228 11.48 5.39 4.52
C ASP A 228 11.16 3.97 4.99
N GLN A 229 9.93 3.50 4.72
CA GLN A 229 9.50 2.15 5.09
C GLN A 229 10.32 1.07 4.36
N THR A 230 10.57 1.26 3.06
CA THR A 230 11.36 0.33 2.24
C THR A 230 12.79 0.21 2.75
N LEU A 231 13.44 1.35 3.05
CA LEU A 231 14.80 1.41 3.57
C LEU A 231 14.90 0.78 4.96
N TYR A 232 13.98 1.12 5.87
CA TYR A 232 13.93 0.53 7.20
C TYR A 232 13.87 -1.00 7.12
N ARG A 233 12.98 -1.54 6.28
CA ARG A 233 12.83 -2.99 6.07
C ARG A 233 14.11 -3.61 5.50
N TRP A 234 14.75 -2.98 4.52
CA TRP A 234 16.00 -3.49 3.95
C TRP A 234 17.16 -3.52 4.95
N ASP A 235 17.23 -2.53 5.84
CA ASP A 235 18.22 -2.50 6.90
C ASP A 235 17.96 -3.63 7.92
N GLN A 236 16.70 -3.93 8.26
CA GLN A 236 16.33 -5.07 9.12
C GLN A 236 16.60 -6.43 8.47
N LEU A 237 16.39 -6.55 7.16
CA LEU A 237 16.63 -7.78 6.38
C LEU A 237 18.11 -8.04 6.06
N GLY A 238 19.00 -7.08 6.34
CA GLY A 238 20.39 -7.14 5.90
C GLY A 238 20.56 -7.04 4.37
N THR A 239 19.52 -6.63 3.64
CA THR A 239 19.51 -6.49 2.17
C THR A 239 19.82 -5.06 1.70
N GLY A 240 19.86 -4.10 2.63
CA GLY A 240 20.07 -2.66 2.38
C GLY A 240 21.47 -2.22 1.96
N ALA A 241 22.43 -3.15 1.87
CA ALA A 241 23.81 -2.87 1.45
C ALA A 241 24.02 -2.91 -0.07
N SER A 242 22.98 -3.16 -0.86
CA SER A 242 23.03 -3.28 -2.32
C SER A 242 22.68 -1.96 -3.05
N GLY A 243 22.98 -1.88 -4.36
CA GLY A 243 22.73 -0.71 -5.22
C GLY A 243 21.32 -0.06 -5.10
N PRO A 244 20.23 -0.84 -5.03
CA PRO A 244 18.88 -0.32 -4.76
C PRO A 244 18.75 0.53 -3.48
N GLY A 245 19.45 0.16 -2.40
CA GLY A 245 19.45 0.89 -1.14
C GLY A 245 20.08 2.28 -1.26
N ALA A 246 21.22 2.37 -1.94
CA ALA A 246 21.88 3.65 -2.19
C ALA A 246 21.02 4.58 -3.06
N LEU A 247 20.38 4.03 -4.09
CA LEU A 247 19.48 4.77 -4.96
C LEU A 247 18.26 5.31 -4.19
N ALA A 248 17.60 4.46 -3.39
CA ALA A 248 16.45 4.87 -2.58
C ALA A 248 16.81 5.99 -1.58
N ARG A 249 17.98 5.91 -0.93
CA ARG A 249 18.47 6.98 -0.03
C ARG A 249 18.72 8.30 -0.78
N ALA A 250 19.30 8.25 -1.98
CA ALA A 250 19.52 9.44 -2.79
C ALA A 250 18.21 10.12 -3.20
N LEU A 251 17.23 9.35 -3.68
CA LEU A 251 15.89 9.87 -4.00
C LEU A 251 15.21 10.49 -2.78
N LEU A 252 15.31 9.82 -1.63
CA LEU A 252 14.72 10.30 -0.39
C LEU A 252 15.30 11.65 0.04
N GLN A 253 16.61 11.85 -0.10
CA GLN A 253 17.26 13.13 0.16
C GLN A 253 16.75 14.24 -0.78
N GLU A 254 16.62 13.94 -2.07
CA GLU A 254 16.14 14.88 -3.08
C GLU A 254 14.69 15.28 -2.87
N LEU A 255 13.81 14.34 -2.52
CA LEU A 255 12.40 14.62 -2.27
C LEU A 255 12.21 15.41 -0.97
N ARG A 256 12.98 15.11 0.08
CA ARG A 256 12.95 15.89 1.33
C ARG A 256 13.41 17.33 1.16
N ALA A 257 14.30 17.60 0.21
CA ALA A 257 14.71 18.97 -0.11
C ALA A 257 13.61 19.79 -0.82
N GLN A 258 12.56 19.14 -1.31
CA GLN A 258 11.45 19.78 -2.05
C GLN A 258 10.23 20.09 -1.18
N VAL A 259 10.18 19.64 0.09
CA VAL A 259 8.99 19.72 0.96
C VAL A 259 9.22 20.58 2.20
#